data_AF-A0A2V6XKJ3-F1
#
_entry.id   AF-A0A2V6XKJ3-F1
#
_cell.length_a   1.000
_cell.length_b   1.000
_cell.length_c   1.000
_cell.angle_alpha   90.00
_cell.angle_beta   90.00
_cell.angle_gamma   90.00
#
_symmetry.space_group_name_H-M   'P 1'
#
loop_
_entity.id
_entity.type
_entity.pdbx_description
1 polymer ?
#
loop_
_entity_poly.entity_id
_entity_poly.type
_entity_poly.pdbx_seq_one_letter_code
_entity_poly.pdbx_strand_id
1 'polypeptide(L)'
;MARRRPRRQQSRASAFPTLNKEARLATIPKVLHEHINTAFPANVCLVATVLPNGFAQITPRGSTMVYDDEHLALWERGKGSTNANLANKTKVTVFLRKPQLREAGVLPKGGIARFYGTAEIHKSGAAYEEVWRRLVQPEKERDPDKKGFAVLIKVERAEDLDGQPLALK
;
A
#
# COMPACT_ATOMS: atom_id res chain seq x y z
N MET A 1 48.81 -1.63 -40.44
CA MET A 1 47.45 -1.05 -40.57
C MET A 1 46.42 -2.04 -40.06
N ALA A 2 45.74 -1.74 -38.96
CA ALA A 2 44.56 -2.50 -38.51
C ALA A 2 43.55 -1.53 -37.90
N ARG A 3 42.42 -1.31 -38.60
CA ARG A 3 41.37 -0.35 -38.23
C ARG A 3 40.49 -0.95 -37.10
N ARG A 4 40.49 -0.33 -35.91
CA ARG A 4 39.51 -0.62 -34.86
C ARG A 4 38.14 -0.07 -35.27
N ARG A 5 37.12 -0.93 -35.34
CA ARG A 5 35.71 -0.52 -35.51
C ARG A 5 35.13 -0.10 -34.15
N PRO A 6 34.34 0.99 -34.06
CA PRO A 6 33.71 1.38 -32.80
C PRO A 6 32.50 0.47 -32.50
N ARG A 7 32.38 0.08 -31.23
CA ARG A 7 31.30 -0.76 -30.71
C ARG A 7 30.04 0.11 -30.57
N ARG A 8 29.00 -0.19 -31.35
CA ARG A 8 27.71 0.51 -31.34
C ARG A 8 26.98 0.21 -30.02
N GLN A 9 26.86 1.20 -29.15
CA GLN A 9 26.13 1.09 -27.89
C GLN A 9 24.63 1.12 -28.20
N GLN A 10 23.95 -0.03 -28.14
CA GLN A 10 22.49 -0.10 -28.21
C GLN A 10 21.92 0.36 -26.87
N SER A 11 21.36 1.58 -26.84
CA SER A 11 20.50 2.02 -25.75
C SER A 11 19.19 1.23 -25.81
N ARG A 12 19.00 0.27 -24.89
CA ARG A 12 17.67 -0.27 -24.60
C ARG A 12 16.94 0.77 -23.76
N ALA A 13 16.18 1.65 -24.40
CA ALA A 13 15.15 2.40 -23.70
C ALA A 13 14.17 1.39 -23.09
N SER A 14 14.05 1.37 -21.77
CA SER A 14 13.05 0.56 -21.08
C SER A 14 11.67 1.07 -21.48
N ALA A 15 10.96 0.29 -22.29
CA ALA A 15 9.58 0.56 -22.63
C ALA A 15 8.73 0.34 -21.36
N PHE A 16 8.52 1.40 -20.59
CA PHE A 16 7.40 1.44 -19.67
C PHE A 16 6.13 1.34 -20.51
N PRO A 17 5.27 0.32 -20.34
CA PRO A 17 4.03 0.22 -21.08
C PRO A 17 3.19 1.45 -20.76
N THR A 18 2.84 2.22 -21.78
CA THR A 18 1.89 3.33 -21.67
C THR A 18 0.55 2.78 -21.18
N LEU A 19 0.19 3.14 -19.95
CA LEU A 19 -1.12 2.91 -19.36
C LEU A 19 -2.16 3.68 -20.17
N ASN A 20 -2.83 3.02 -21.10
CA ASN A 20 -4.12 3.49 -21.61
C ASN A 20 -5.02 2.31 -22.02
N LYS A 21 -5.75 1.82 -21.02
CA LYS A 21 -7.10 1.28 -21.12
C LYS A 21 -7.81 1.93 -19.94
N GLU A 22 -9.00 2.51 -20.18
CA GLU A 22 -9.87 3.16 -19.17
C GLU A 22 -9.51 2.71 -17.76
N ALA A 23 -9.03 3.64 -16.92
CA ALA A 23 -8.51 3.35 -15.60
C ALA A 23 -9.62 2.79 -14.71
N ARG A 24 -9.95 1.51 -14.92
CA ARG A 24 -10.78 0.73 -14.03
C ARG A 24 -9.98 0.67 -12.74
N LEU A 25 -10.44 1.41 -11.75
CA LEU A 25 -9.81 1.51 -10.44
C LEU A 25 -9.53 0.08 -9.96
N ALA A 26 -8.31 -0.14 -9.47
CA ALA A 26 -7.93 -1.44 -8.98
C ALA A 26 -8.69 -1.70 -7.68
N THR A 27 -9.58 -2.68 -7.70
CA THR A 27 -10.32 -3.10 -6.51
C THR A 27 -9.45 -3.97 -5.63
N ILE A 28 -9.61 -3.84 -4.31
CA ILE A 28 -9.05 -4.75 -3.31
C ILE A 28 -9.87 -6.04 -3.36
N PRO A 29 -9.28 -7.21 -3.71
CA PRO A 29 -10.05 -8.44 -3.80
C PRO A 29 -10.77 -8.80 -2.51
N LYS A 30 -12.05 -9.16 -2.59
CA LYS A 30 -12.90 -9.40 -1.40
C LYS A 30 -12.33 -10.46 -0.47
N VAL A 31 -11.75 -11.52 -1.04
CA VAL A 31 -11.09 -12.58 -0.27
C VAL A 31 -9.96 -12.06 0.64
N LEU A 32 -9.35 -10.91 0.34
CA LEU A 32 -8.28 -10.32 1.15
C LEU A 32 -8.78 -9.37 2.24
N HIS A 33 -10.05 -8.96 2.22
CA HIS A 33 -10.57 -7.93 3.12
C HIS A 33 -10.39 -8.30 4.58
N GLU A 34 -10.88 -9.49 4.95
CA GLU A 34 -10.78 -9.95 6.33
C GLU A 34 -9.34 -10.19 6.75
N HIS A 35 -8.48 -10.66 5.84
CA HIS A 35 -7.07 -10.88 6.12
C HIS A 35 -6.29 -9.60 6.37
N ILE A 36 -6.68 -8.49 5.74
CA ILE A 36 -6.12 -7.16 6.00
C ILE A 36 -6.68 -6.61 7.31
N ASN A 37 -8.00 -6.69 7.54
CA ASN A 37 -8.64 -6.19 8.76
C ASN A 37 -8.16 -6.90 10.04
N THR A 38 -7.76 -8.17 9.92
CA THR A 38 -7.24 -9.00 11.03
C THR A 38 -5.72 -9.19 10.97
N ALA A 39 -5.01 -8.38 10.19
CA ALA A 39 -3.57 -8.50 10.02
C ALA A 39 -2.80 -8.26 11.33
N PHE A 40 -3.29 -7.37 12.19
CA PHE A 40 -2.68 -7.11 13.50
C PHE A 40 -2.97 -8.26 14.49
N PRO A 41 -2.00 -8.67 15.34
CA PRO A 41 -0.63 -8.17 15.42
C PRO A 41 0.37 -8.91 14.53
N ALA A 42 0.04 -10.12 14.06
CA ALA A 42 1.03 -11.06 13.54
C ALA A 42 1.51 -10.80 12.11
N ASN A 43 0.66 -10.21 11.26
CA ASN A 43 0.87 -10.04 9.82
C ASN A 43 0.60 -8.60 9.36
N VAL A 44 0.85 -7.61 10.23
CA VAL A 44 0.60 -6.19 9.95
C VAL A 44 1.12 -5.78 8.58
N CYS A 45 0.35 -4.94 7.89
CA CYS A 45 0.79 -4.43 6.60
C CYS A 45 2.02 -3.54 6.78
N LEU A 46 2.96 -3.64 5.85
CA LEU A 46 4.04 -2.67 5.74
C LEU A 46 3.58 -1.54 4.82
N VAL A 47 3.70 -0.31 5.28
CA VAL A 47 3.34 0.87 4.50
C VAL A 47 4.61 1.60 4.12
N ALA A 48 4.76 1.91 2.84
CA ALA A 48 5.94 2.56 2.28
C ALA A 48 5.58 3.87 1.59
N THR A 49 6.40 4.89 1.82
CA THR A 49 6.41 6.17 1.08
C THR A 49 7.82 6.45 0.57
N VAL A 50 7.95 7.29 -0.45
CA VAL A 50 9.25 7.70 -0.98
C VAL A 50 9.68 9.01 -0.33
N LEU A 51 10.90 9.03 0.20
CA LEU A 51 11.55 10.21 0.76
C LEU A 51 12.08 11.12 -0.35
N PRO A 52 12.26 12.43 -0.11
CA PRO A 52 12.80 13.35 -1.10
C PRO A 52 14.17 12.96 -1.69
N ASN A 53 14.97 12.17 -0.96
CA ASN A 53 16.27 11.65 -1.40
C ASN A 53 16.20 10.34 -2.19
N GLY A 54 14.98 9.87 -2.53
CA GLY A 54 14.76 8.68 -3.34
C GLY A 54 14.72 7.35 -2.56
N PHE A 55 15.05 7.34 -1.26
CA PHE A 55 14.87 6.15 -0.43
C PHE A 55 13.40 5.90 -0.10
N ALA A 56 13.03 4.63 0.10
CA ALA A 56 11.72 4.28 0.63
C ALA A 56 11.76 4.25 2.16
N GLN A 57 10.83 4.96 2.81
CA GLN A 57 10.55 4.78 4.22
C GLN A 57 9.47 3.71 4.35
N ILE A 58 9.78 2.58 4.99
CA ILE A 58 8.85 1.46 5.19
C ILE A 58 8.56 1.34 6.68
N THR A 59 7.29 1.16 7.06
CA THR A 59 6.94 0.99 8.46
C THR A 59 5.76 0.03 8.65
N PRO A 60 5.83 -0.90 9.61
CA PRO A 60 4.67 -1.70 9.99
C PRO A 60 3.52 -0.81 10.48
N ARG A 61 2.30 -1.11 10.04
CA ARG A 61 1.08 -0.39 10.42
C ARG A 61 0.03 -1.37 10.91
N GLY A 62 -0.18 -1.38 12.22
CA GLY A 62 -1.23 -2.16 12.87
C GLY A 62 -2.63 -1.63 12.64
N SER A 63 -2.75 -0.34 12.29
CA SER A 63 -4.01 0.34 12.02
C SER A 63 -4.53 0.15 10.59
N THR A 64 -3.79 -0.56 9.73
CA THR A 64 -4.21 -0.77 8.33
C THR A 64 -5.48 -1.61 8.27
N MET A 65 -6.47 -1.13 7.51
CA MET A 65 -7.76 -1.79 7.30
C MET A 65 -8.24 -1.57 5.86
N VAL A 66 -9.20 -2.36 5.40
CA VAL A 66 -9.93 -2.09 4.16
C VAL A 66 -11.07 -1.13 4.47
N TYR A 67 -11.06 0.09 3.94
CA TYR A 67 -12.15 1.04 4.17
C TYR A 67 -13.38 0.69 3.34
N ASP A 68 -13.17 0.53 2.03
CA ASP A 68 -14.13 0.04 1.04
C ASP A 68 -13.38 -0.74 -0.06
N ASP A 69 -14.03 -1.02 -1.20
CA ASP A 69 -13.46 -1.87 -2.26
C ASP A 69 -12.28 -1.23 -3.01
N GLU A 70 -12.12 0.09 -2.90
CA GLU A 70 -11.10 0.86 -3.61
C GLU A 70 -10.14 1.58 -2.65
N HIS A 71 -10.45 1.62 -1.36
CA HIS A 71 -9.67 2.33 -0.36
C HIS A 71 -9.17 1.40 0.74
N LEU A 72 -7.86 1.43 0.96
CA LEU A 72 -7.29 1.05 2.25
C LEU A 72 -7.34 2.27 3.18
N ALA A 73 -7.37 2.03 4.48
CA ALA A 73 -7.23 3.09 5.47
C ALA A 73 -6.18 2.75 6.52
N LEU A 74 -5.65 3.79 7.16
CA LEU A 74 -4.85 3.67 8.36
C LEU A 74 -5.08 4.88 9.27
N TRP A 75 -4.84 4.70 10.57
CA TRP A 75 -4.78 5.80 11.53
C TRP A 75 -3.33 6.19 11.75
N GLU A 76 -2.99 7.45 11.44
CA GLU A 76 -1.68 8.03 11.73
C GLU A 76 -1.71 8.85 13.02
N ARG A 77 -0.90 8.45 14.00
CA ARG A 77 -0.87 9.07 15.34
C ARG A 77 -0.06 10.37 15.42
N GLY A 78 0.56 10.82 14.33
CA GLY A 78 1.31 12.09 14.32
C GLY A 78 2.71 12.06 14.95
N LYS A 79 3.22 10.91 15.41
CA LYS A 79 4.40 10.82 16.29
C LYS A 79 5.69 10.28 15.64
N GLY A 80 5.78 10.20 14.30
CA GLY A 80 6.93 9.59 13.62
C GLY A 80 7.27 10.18 12.25
N SER A 81 8.44 9.85 11.72
CA SER A 81 8.97 10.40 10.46
C SER A 81 8.15 10.01 9.22
N THR A 82 7.44 8.88 9.24
CA THR A 82 6.49 8.52 8.16
C THR A 82 5.42 9.59 7.98
N ASN A 83 4.95 10.20 9.08
CA ASN A 83 3.94 11.24 9.06
C ASN A 83 4.40 12.48 8.27
N ALA A 84 5.66 12.88 8.46
CA ALA A 84 6.23 14.06 7.80
C ALA A 84 6.23 13.94 6.27
N ASN A 85 6.25 12.71 5.74
CA ASN A 85 6.22 12.45 4.31
C ASN A 85 4.82 12.14 3.78
N LEU A 86 3.80 12.14 4.64
CA LEU A 86 2.45 11.78 4.28
C LEU A 86 1.57 13.04 4.18
N ALA A 87 1.21 13.38 2.96
CA ALA A 87 0.28 14.45 2.61
C ALA A 87 -0.73 13.97 1.58
N ASN A 88 -1.75 14.79 1.30
CA ASN A 88 -2.65 14.55 0.17
C ASN A 88 -1.83 14.33 -1.11
N LYS A 89 -2.26 13.37 -1.93
CA LYS A 89 -1.62 12.96 -3.18
C LYS A 89 -0.28 12.21 -3.04
N THR A 90 0.16 11.90 -1.81
CA THR A 90 1.36 11.08 -1.60
C THR A 90 1.16 9.70 -2.19
N LYS A 91 2.14 9.21 -2.96
CA LYS A 91 2.15 7.82 -3.45
C LYS A 91 2.52 6.89 -2.31
N VAL A 92 1.69 5.88 -2.08
CA VAL A 92 1.82 4.92 -0.99
C VAL A 92 1.83 3.51 -1.57
N THR A 93 2.71 2.67 -1.04
CA THR A 93 2.64 1.22 -1.24
C THR A 93 2.23 0.55 0.06
N VAL A 94 1.23 -0.31 0.02
CA VAL A 94 0.84 -1.19 1.13
C VAL A 94 1.20 -2.61 0.75
N PHE A 95 2.01 -3.25 1.59
CA PHE A 95 2.52 -4.60 1.38
C PHE A 95 1.97 -5.51 2.48
N LEU A 96 1.16 -6.48 2.07
CA LEU A 96 0.71 -7.58 2.92
C LEU A 96 1.62 -8.79 2.68
N ARG A 97 2.08 -9.42 3.77
CA ARG A 97 2.67 -10.76 3.72
C ARG A 97 2.07 -11.61 4.82
N LYS A 98 1.34 -12.64 4.41
CA LYS A 98 0.73 -13.64 5.30
C LYS A 98 0.97 -15.03 4.71
N PRO A 99 2.04 -15.74 5.10
CA PRO A 99 2.43 -17.02 4.50
C PRO A 99 1.33 -18.07 4.43
N GLN A 100 0.40 -18.06 5.39
CA GLN A 100 -0.75 -18.96 5.44
C GLN A 100 -1.67 -18.81 4.22
N LEU A 101 -1.70 -17.64 3.57
CA LEU A 101 -2.48 -17.44 2.34
C LEU A 101 -1.87 -18.15 1.13
N ARG A 102 -0.56 -18.45 1.17
CA ARG A 102 0.07 -19.34 0.20
C ARG A 102 -0.36 -20.79 0.44
N GLU A 103 -0.30 -21.23 1.68
CA GLU A 103 -0.66 -22.61 2.06
C GLU A 103 -2.13 -22.90 1.73
N ALA A 104 -3.00 -21.92 1.93
CA ALA A 104 -4.43 -21.99 1.58
C ALA A 104 -4.72 -21.81 0.08
N GLY A 105 -3.71 -21.55 -0.77
CA GLY A 105 -3.89 -21.32 -2.21
C GLY A 105 -4.59 -20.02 -2.60
N VAL A 106 -4.76 -19.07 -1.67
CA VAL A 106 -5.42 -17.78 -1.91
C VAL A 106 -4.49 -16.79 -2.60
N LEU A 107 -3.25 -16.70 -2.13
CA LEU A 107 -2.20 -15.87 -2.74
C LEU A 107 -1.05 -16.76 -3.21
N PRO A 108 -0.34 -16.37 -4.26
CA PRO A 108 0.84 -17.10 -4.71
C PRO A 108 2.03 -16.77 -3.78
N LYS A 109 3.25 -17.00 -4.28
CA LYS A 109 4.54 -16.92 -3.58
C LYS A 109 4.57 -16.03 -2.34
N GLY A 110 4.78 -16.67 -1.19
CA GLY A 110 4.98 -16.01 0.10
C GLY A 110 3.71 -15.46 0.75
N GLY A 111 2.55 -15.64 0.12
CA GLY A 111 1.27 -15.10 0.61
C GLY A 111 1.28 -13.57 0.56
N ILE A 112 1.80 -13.01 -0.54
CA ILE A 112 2.11 -11.59 -0.69
C ILE A 112 1.12 -10.91 -1.62
N ALA A 113 0.65 -9.74 -1.19
CA ALA A 113 -0.11 -8.79 -1.99
C ALA A 113 0.49 -7.39 -1.84
N ARG A 114 0.56 -6.65 -2.96
CA ARG A 114 1.05 -5.28 -3.03
C ARG A 114 -0.04 -4.39 -3.59
N PHE A 115 -0.35 -3.32 -2.86
CA PHE A 115 -1.30 -2.30 -3.28
C PHE A 115 -0.55 -0.99 -3.45
N TYR A 116 -0.74 -0.35 -4.58
CA TYR A 116 -0.18 0.96 -4.90
C TYR A 116 -1.32 1.95 -4.98
N GLY A 117 -1.21 3.07 -4.30
CA GLY A 117 -2.28 4.04 -4.25
C GLY A 117 -1.83 5.44 -3.90
N THR A 118 -2.82 6.30 -3.74
CA THR A 118 -2.63 7.72 -3.45
C THR A 118 -3.36 8.09 -2.17
N ALA A 119 -2.66 8.78 -1.26
CA ALA A 119 -3.20 9.16 0.05
C ALA A 119 -4.13 10.38 -0.01
N GLU A 120 -5.20 10.31 0.78
CA GLU A 120 -6.09 11.41 1.17
C GLU A 120 -6.13 11.49 2.71
N ILE A 121 -5.90 12.69 3.24
CA ILE A 121 -5.75 12.95 4.68
C ILE A 121 -7.05 13.53 5.23
N HIS A 122 -7.63 12.84 6.20
CA HIS A 122 -8.85 13.25 6.88
C HIS A 122 -8.56 13.52 8.35
N LYS A 123 -8.56 14.80 8.73
CA LYS A 123 -8.38 15.25 10.12
C LYS A 123 -9.71 15.45 10.86
N SER A 124 -10.83 15.35 10.14
CA SER A 124 -12.20 15.46 10.64
C SER A 124 -13.18 14.89 9.60
N GLY A 125 -14.47 14.81 9.96
CA GLY A 125 -15.53 14.37 9.05
C GLY A 125 -15.77 12.86 9.04
N ALA A 126 -16.61 12.39 8.11
CA ALA A 126 -17.13 11.03 8.11
C ALA A 126 -16.04 9.95 8.02
N ALA A 127 -15.08 10.09 7.10
CA ALA A 127 -13.99 9.14 6.95
C ALA A 127 -13.09 9.07 8.20
N TYR A 128 -12.83 10.22 8.83
CA TYR A 128 -12.08 10.29 10.08
C TYR A 128 -12.78 9.54 11.22
N GLU A 129 -14.08 9.76 11.39
CA GLU A 129 -14.87 9.08 12.40
C GLU A 129 -14.99 7.57 12.14
N GLU A 130 -15.18 7.18 10.88
CA GLU A 130 -15.36 5.77 10.52
C GLU A 130 -14.09 4.95 10.71
N VAL A 131 -12.93 5.50 10.28
CA VAL A 131 -11.64 4.85 10.52
C VAL A 131 -11.35 4.73 12.01
N TRP A 132 -11.62 5.78 12.79
CA TRP A 132 -11.47 5.72 14.25
C TRP A 132 -12.40 4.67 14.87
N ARG A 133 -13.67 4.66 14.49
CA ARG A 133 -14.67 3.70 15.01
C ARG A 133 -14.19 2.27 14.84
N ARG A 134 -13.65 1.94 13.65
CA ARG A 134 -13.16 0.61 13.25
C ARG A 134 -11.74 0.29 13.72
N LEU A 135 -10.98 1.28 14.18
CA LEU A 135 -9.60 1.10 14.62
C LEU A 135 -9.52 0.06 15.72
N VAL A 136 -8.55 -0.85 15.60
CA VAL A 136 -8.30 -1.90 16.59
C VAL A 136 -7.96 -1.28 17.95
N GLN A 137 -8.48 -1.90 19.01
CA GLN A 137 -8.40 -1.36 20.36
C GLN A 137 -6.97 -1.02 20.82
N PRO A 138 -5.94 -1.86 20.57
CA PRO A 138 -4.56 -1.52 20.95
C PRO A 138 -4.02 -0.26 20.27
N GLU A 139 -4.48 0.07 19.05
CA GLU A 139 -4.08 1.31 18.37
C GLU A 139 -4.83 2.53 18.91
N LYS A 140 -6.10 2.38 19.36
CA LYS A 140 -6.84 3.42 20.08
C LYS A 140 -6.19 3.77 21.41
N GLU A 141 -5.80 2.77 22.19
CA GLU A 141 -5.12 2.95 23.48
C GLU A 141 -3.77 3.68 23.36
N ARG A 142 -3.15 3.59 22.18
CA ARG A 142 -1.90 4.29 21.85
C ARG A 142 -2.10 5.73 21.39
N ASP A 143 -3.34 6.18 21.27
CA ASP A 143 -3.77 7.55 20.95
C ASP A 143 -5.06 7.92 21.71
N PRO A 144 -5.06 7.89 23.05
CA PRO A 144 -6.28 8.02 23.85
C PRO A 144 -7.00 9.36 23.66
N ASP A 145 -6.25 10.40 23.30
CA ASP A 145 -6.78 11.75 23.03
C ASP A 145 -7.30 11.90 21.59
N LYS A 146 -7.25 10.84 20.76
CA LYS A 146 -7.64 10.84 19.34
C LYS A 146 -6.98 12.00 18.56
N LYS A 147 -5.70 12.27 18.82
CA LYS A 147 -4.95 13.38 18.21
C LYS A 147 -4.43 13.05 16.81
N GLY A 148 -4.48 11.78 16.42
CA GLY A 148 -4.14 11.34 15.08
C GLY A 148 -5.15 11.76 14.01
N PHE A 149 -4.99 11.19 12.82
CA PHE A 149 -5.88 11.42 11.69
C PHE A 149 -6.02 10.16 10.85
N ALA A 150 -7.12 10.10 10.10
CA ALA A 150 -7.35 9.03 9.15
C ALA A 150 -6.66 9.34 7.83
N VAL A 151 -6.17 8.29 7.20
CA VAL A 151 -5.58 8.32 5.87
C VAL A 151 -6.33 7.31 5.03
N LEU A 152 -7.00 7.76 3.98
CA LEU A 152 -7.52 6.89 2.95
C LEU A 152 -6.48 6.76 1.85
N ILE A 153 -6.29 5.55 1.33
CA ILE A 153 -5.36 5.25 0.25
C ILE A 153 -6.19 4.69 -0.89
N LYS A 154 -6.45 5.52 -1.89
CA LYS A 154 -7.14 5.11 -3.11
C LYS A 154 -6.24 4.19 -3.90
N VAL A 155 -6.61 2.92 -4.02
CA VAL A 155 -5.83 1.88 -4.70
C VAL A 155 -5.93 2.08 -6.22
N GLU A 156 -4.77 2.17 -6.85
CA GLU A 156 -4.61 2.37 -8.30
C GLU A 156 -4.10 1.09 -8.97
N ARG A 157 -3.37 0.25 -8.24
CA ARG A 157 -2.89 -1.05 -8.71
C ARG A 157 -2.78 -2.05 -7.56
N ALA A 158 -3.11 -3.30 -7.83
CA ALA A 158 -2.95 -4.41 -6.90
C ALA A 158 -2.26 -5.58 -7.63
N GLU A 159 -1.16 -6.10 -7.08
CA GLU A 159 -0.37 -7.18 -7.69
C GLU A 159 0.15 -8.18 -6.65
N ASP A 160 0.46 -9.39 -7.11
CA ASP A 160 1.14 -10.42 -6.32
C ASP A 160 2.66 -10.18 -6.23
N LEU A 161 3.45 -11.15 -5.76
CA LEU A 161 4.91 -11.02 -5.72
C LEU A 161 5.58 -11.00 -7.10
N ASP A 162 5.01 -11.68 -8.09
CA ASP A 162 5.56 -11.75 -9.45
C ASP A 162 5.16 -10.53 -10.30
N GLY A 163 4.36 -9.62 -9.74
CA GLY A 163 3.88 -8.42 -10.43
C GLY A 163 2.64 -8.69 -11.29
N GLN A 164 2.00 -9.84 -11.13
CA GLN A 164 0.74 -10.13 -11.79
C GLN A 164 -0.41 -9.41 -11.08
N PRO A 165 -1.35 -8.79 -11.82
CA PRO A 165 -2.53 -8.20 -11.22
C PRO A 165 -3.30 -9.21 -10.34
N LEU A 166 -3.77 -8.77 -9.17
CA LEU A 166 -4.60 -9.61 -8.30
C LEU A 166 -6.01 -9.78 -8.89
N ALA A 167 -6.17 -10.74 -9.79
CA ALA A 167 -7.46 -11.13 -10.36
C ALA A 167 -8.20 -12.17 -9.48
N LEU A 168 -8.25 -11.91 -8.18
CA LEU A 168 -8.97 -12.75 -7.21
C LEU A 168 -10.41 -12.22 -7.07
N LYS A 169 -11.38 -13.13 -6.91
CA LYS A 169 -12.78 -12.76 -6.64
C LYS A 169 -12.96 -12.40 -5.17
#